data_AF-A0A2G9TJD5-F1
#
_entry.id   AF-A0A2G9TJD5-F1
#
_cell.length_a   1.000
_cell.length_b   1.000
_cell.length_c   1.000
_cell.angle_alpha   90.00
_cell.angle_beta   90.00
_cell.angle_gamma   90.00
#
_symmetry.space_group_name_H-M   'P 1'
#
loop_
_entity.id
_entity.type
_entity.pdbx_description
1 polymer ?
#
loop_
_entity_poly.entity_id
_entity_poly.type
_entity_poly.pdbx_seq_one_letter_code
_entity_poly.pdbx_strand_id
1 'polypeptide(L)'
;ACGHIRTIYASVAALSKKYEPDLSDPKKLALHKLYRPERVTPSEKGYELLNTSRLNKGMAFSLTERQYLGIHGLLPPAFMTQEQQAYRVMSRIREEPDNLQKYIILDELQCRTEKLFYRVLCENVKELMPIVYTPTVGLACQKFGFIYRHPKGLYITINDNSISKIYQILSNWPVSNVQ
;
A
#
# COMPACT_ATOMS: atom_id res chain seq x y z
N ALA A 1 -6.91 -33.80 -12.75
CA ALA A 1 -6.16 -33.28 -11.59
C ALA A 1 -6.28 -31.76 -11.59
N CYS A 2 -7.22 -31.22 -10.81
CA CYS A 2 -7.58 -29.80 -10.80
C CYS A 2 -6.57 -29.00 -9.96
N GLY A 3 -5.63 -28.35 -10.63
CA GLY A 3 -4.63 -27.49 -10.00
C GLY A 3 -5.28 -26.24 -9.43
N HIS A 4 -5.42 -26.18 -8.10
CA HIS A 4 -5.76 -24.96 -7.38
C HIS A 4 -4.61 -23.95 -7.49
N ILE A 5 -4.60 -23.14 -8.56
CA ILE A 5 -3.68 -22.02 -8.72
C ILE A 5 -4.13 -20.92 -7.76
N ARG A 6 -3.54 -20.88 -6.56
CA ARG A 6 -3.76 -19.81 -5.58
C ARG A 6 -3.39 -18.46 -6.19
N THR A 7 -4.37 -17.57 -6.25
CA THR A 7 -4.26 -16.20 -6.72
C THR A 7 -3.29 -15.42 -5.83
N ILE A 8 -2.10 -15.09 -6.35
CA ILE A 8 -1.21 -14.11 -5.73
C ILE A 8 -1.83 -12.72 -5.95
N TYR A 9 -2.74 -12.35 -5.03
CA TYR A 9 -3.22 -11.02 -4.65
C TYR A 9 -3.21 -9.89 -5.71
N ALA A 10 -4.35 -9.73 -6.41
CA ALA A 10 -4.79 -8.44 -6.96
C ALA A 10 -5.90 -7.87 -6.05
N SER A 11 -5.73 -6.64 -5.56
CA SER A 11 -6.63 -5.97 -4.61
C SER A 11 -7.83 -5.28 -5.25
N VAL A 12 -8.32 -5.77 -6.41
CA VAL A 12 -9.53 -5.19 -7.04
C VAL A 12 -10.82 -5.90 -6.61
N ALA A 13 -10.73 -6.89 -5.72
CA ALA A 13 -11.90 -7.72 -5.36
C ALA A 13 -12.80 -7.14 -4.26
N ALA A 14 -12.41 -6.05 -3.58
CA ALA A 14 -13.05 -5.67 -2.32
C ALA A 14 -14.12 -4.56 -2.39
N LEU A 15 -14.21 -3.79 -3.49
CA LEU A 15 -15.13 -2.64 -3.58
C LEU A 15 -16.08 -2.67 -4.79
N SER A 16 -15.94 -3.66 -5.67
CA SER A 16 -16.95 -3.98 -6.66
C SER A 16 -17.94 -4.94 -6.00
N LYS A 17 -19.22 -4.54 -5.87
CA LYS A 17 -20.32 -5.53 -5.75
C LYS A 17 -20.00 -6.66 -6.73
N LYS A 18 -19.85 -7.90 -6.26
CA LYS A 18 -19.44 -9.07 -7.04
C LYS A 18 -20.22 -9.19 -8.36
N TYR A 19 -19.80 -8.46 -9.38
CA TYR A 19 -20.09 -8.81 -10.75
C TYR A 19 -19.13 -9.94 -11.06
N GLU A 20 -19.56 -11.16 -10.78
CA GLU A 20 -18.90 -12.34 -11.32
C GLU A 20 -19.34 -12.40 -12.78
N PRO A 21 -18.49 -11.99 -13.74
CA PRO A 21 -18.85 -12.13 -15.14
C PRO A 21 -19.15 -13.59 -15.41
N ASP A 22 -20.26 -13.86 -16.06
CA ASP A 22 -20.54 -15.20 -16.59
C ASP A 22 -19.48 -15.51 -17.66
N LEU A 23 -18.46 -16.27 -17.25
CA LEU A 23 -17.31 -16.64 -18.09
C LEU A 23 -17.65 -17.74 -19.10
N SER A 24 -18.91 -18.21 -19.15
CA SER A 24 -19.37 -19.16 -20.15
C SER A 24 -19.63 -18.50 -21.52
N ASP A 25 -20.04 -17.23 -21.54
CA ASP A 25 -20.21 -16.46 -22.78
C ASP A 25 -18.83 -16.05 -23.35
N PRO A 26 -18.48 -16.45 -24.59
CA PRO A 26 -17.20 -16.13 -25.20
C PRO A 26 -16.96 -14.62 -25.34
N LYS A 27 -18.01 -13.81 -25.52
CA LYS A 27 -17.88 -12.35 -25.63
C LYS A 27 -17.52 -11.72 -24.28
N LYS A 28 -18.18 -12.13 -23.20
CA LYS A 28 -17.85 -11.68 -21.84
C LYS A 28 -16.47 -12.15 -21.41
N LEU A 29 -16.07 -13.37 -21.77
CA LEU A 29 -14.73 -13.88 -21.50
C LEU A 29 -13.65 -13.05 -22.21
N ALA A 30 -13.86 -12.71 -23.49
CA ALA A 30 -12.94 -11.87 -24.25
C ALA A 30 -12.83 -10.47 -23.63
N LEU A 31 -13.97 -9.87 -23.26
CA LEU A 31 -14.01 -8.56 -22.63
C LEU A 31 -13.29 -8.56 -21.27
N HIS A 32 -13.54 -9.58 -20.45
CA HIS A 32 -12.86 -9.72 -19.16
C HIS A 32 -11.35 -9.88 -19.32
N LYS A 33 -10.89 -10.65 -20.30
CA LYS A 33 -9.46 -10.79 -20.61
C LYS A 33 -8.83 -9.47 -21.08
N LEU A 34 -9.58 -8.65 -21.82
CA LEU A 34 -9.08 -7.38 -22.36
C LEU A 34 -8.83 -6.32 -21.26
N TYR A 35 -9.71 -6.23 -20.27
CA TYR A 35 -9.65 -5.18 -19.24
C TYR A 35 -9.07 -5.64 -17.89
N ARG A 36 -8.81 -6.94 -17.72
CA ARG A 36 -8.22 -7.46 -16.49
C ARG A 36 -6.81 -6.88 -16.29
N PRO A 37 -6.45 -6.44 -15.08
CA PRO A 37 -5.07 -6.07 -14.79
C PRO A 37 -4.15 -7.30 -14.87
N GLU A 38 -3.05 -7.17 -15.62
CA GLU A 38 -2.04 -8.22 -15.75
C GLU A 38 -1.17 -8.36 -14.49
N ARG A 39 -0.63 -9.57 -14.31
CA ARG A 39 0.26 -9.85 -13.17
C ARG A 39 1.64 -9.26 -13.45
N VAL A 40 2.11 -8.40 -12.55
CA VAL A 40 3.48 -7.88 -12.54
C VAL A 40 4.26 -8.57 -11.44
N THR A 41 5.31 -9.31 -11.80
CA THR A 41 6.23 -9.94 -10.86
C THR A 41 7.33 -8.97 -10.45
N PRO A 42 7.58 -8.75 -9.15
CA PRO A 42 8.67 -7.90 -8.70
C PRO A 42 10.04 -8.52 -8.98
N SER A 43 11.04 -7.68 -9.16
CA SER A 43 12.44 -8.10 -9.26
C SER A 43 13.10 -8.22 -7.87
N GLU A 44 12.61 -7.44 -6.89
CA GLU A 44 13.15 -7.37 -5.54
C GLU A 44 12.91 -8.66 -4.76
N LYS A 45 13.85 -9.04 -3.89
CA LYS A 45 13.77 -10.22 -3.02
C LYS A 45 14.33 -9.92 -1.63
N GLY A 46 14.07 -10.81 -0.68
CA GLY A 46 14.62 -10.70 0.67
C GLY A 46 14.24 -9.39 1.36
N TYR A 47 15.22 -8.74 1.99
CA TYR A 47 15.01 -7.53 2.77
C TYR A 47 14.51 -6.34 1.94
N GLU A 48 14.96 -6.20 0.69
CA GLU A 48 14.55 -5.12 -0.20
C GLU A 48 13.04 -5.16 -0.47
N LEU A 49 12.49 -6.36 -0.73
CA LEU A 49 11.05 -6.56 -0.91
C LEU A 49 10.24 -6.15 0.33
N LEU A 50 10.79 -6.35 1.54
CA LEU A 50 10.13 -5.94 2.78
C LEU A 50 10.16 -4.42 2.99
N ASN A 51 11.16 -3.71 2.43
CA ASN A 51 11.23 -2.25 2.46
C ASN A 51 10.38 -1.58 1.38
N THR A 52 10.05 -2.30 0.29
CA THR A 52 9.16 -1.79 -0.74
C THR A 52 7.70 -1.85 -0.29
N SER A 53 7.14 -0.72 0.15
CA SER A 53 5.76 -0.61 0.69
C SER A 53 4.67 -1.23 -0.22
N ARG A 54 4.84 -1.09 -1.55
CA ARG A 54 3.92 -1.63 -2.56
C ARG A 54 3.86 -3.15 -2.59
N LEU A 55 4.96 -3.81 -2.24
CA LEU A 55 5.13 -5.26 -2.32
C LEU A 55 4.95 -5.94 -0.96
N ASN A 56 5.38 -5.26 0.11
CA ASN A 56 5.33 -5.79 1.46
C ASN A 56 3.88 -6.13 1.87
N LYS A 57 3.68 -7.33 2.42
CA LYS A 57 2.41 -7.80 3.02
C LYS A 57 2.52 -8.03 4.53
N GLY A 58 3.69 -7.74 5.11
CA GLY A 58 4.03 -8.07 6.49
C GLY A 58 3.80 -9.56 6.79
N MET A 59 3.11 -9.86 7.88
CA MET A 59 2.80 -11.25 8.27
C MET A 59 1.78 -11.97 7.39
N ALA A 60 1.22 -11.31 6.36
CA ALA A 60 0.27 -11.92 5.44
C ALA A 60 0.91 -12.70 4.29
N PHE A 61 2.26 -12.71 4.22
CA PHE A 61 2.96 -13.68 3.37
C PHE A 61 2.76 -15.10 3.89
N SER A 62 2.27 -15.98 3.01
CA SER A 62 2.21 -17.42 3.22
C SER A 62 3.60 -18.03 3.35
N LEU A 63 3.71 -19.21 3.98
CA LEU A 63 5.00 -19.90 4.14
C LEU A 63 5.71 -20.12 2.79
N THR A 64 4.96 -20.52 1.76
CA THR A 64 5.49 -20.73 0.41
C THR A 64 6.01 -19.43 -0.20
N GLU A 65 5.25 -18.33 -0.11
CA GLU A 65 5.73 -17.02 -0.58
C GLU A 65 7.01 -16.61 0.15
N ARG A 66 7.10 -16.86 1.47
CA ARG A 66 8.30 -16.52 2.24
C ARG A 66 9.54 -17.26 1.77
N GLN A 67 9.39 -18.54 1.44
CA GLN A 67 10.48 -19.37 0.91
C GLN A 67 10.89 -18.93 -0.50
N TYR A 68 9.92 -18.74 -1.41
CA TYR A 68 10.21 -18.33 -2.79
C TYR A 68 10.80 -16.92 -2.90
N LEU A 69 10.36 -15.98 -2.06
CA LEU A 69 10.82 -14.59 -2.06
C LEU A 69 12.07 -14.36 -1.19
N GLY A 70 12.58 -15.41 -0.51
CA GLY A 70 13.78 -15.30 0.32
C GLY A 70 13.60 -14.46 1.59
N ILE A 71 12.39 -14.38 2.14
CA ILE A 71 12.07 -13.62 3.36
C ILE A 71 11.79 -14.52 4.57
N HIS A 72 11.92 -15.84 4.42
CA HIS A 72 11.81 -16.78 5.52
C HIS A 72 12.94 -16.53 6.55
N GLY A 73 12.58 -16.41 7.83
CA GLY A 73 13.50 -16.02 8.90
C GLY A 73 13.57 -14.51 9.19
N LEU A 74 13.16 -13.65 8.24
CA LEU A 74 13.13 -12.18 8.46
C LEU A 74 11.85 -11.69 9.16
N LEU A 75 10.82 -12.54 9.21
CA LEU A 75 9.52 -12.25 9.81
C LEU A 75 9.24 -13.23 10.95
N PRO A 76 8.49 -12.81 11.99
CA PRO A 76 8.05 -13.70 13.05
C PRO A 76 7.33 -14.95 12.51
N PRO A 77 7.35 -16.09 13.23
CA PRO A 77 6.75 -17.35 12.80
C PRO A 77 5.21 -17.37 12.85
N ALA A 78 4.57 -16.20 12.87
CA ALA A 78 3.13 -16.04 12.81
C ALA A 78 2.67 -15.70 11.38
N PHE A 79 1.51 -16.24 10.99
CA PHE A 79 0.84 -15.96 9.72
C PHE A 79 -0.49 -15.27 10.03
N MET A 80 -0.78 -14.17 9.35
CA MET A 80 -2.00 -13.39 9.57
C MET A 80 -2.75 -13.15 8.28
N THR A 81 -4.08 -13.11 8.35
CA THR A 81 -4.89 -12.61 7.23
C THR A 81 -4.79 -11.09 7.17
N GLN A 82 -5.11 -10.51 6.01
CA GLN A 82 -5.17 -9.05 5.87
C GLN A 82 -6.19 -8.42 6.85
N GLU A 83 -7.30 -9.11 7.12
CA GLU A 83 -8.32 -8.68 8.09
C GLU A 83 -7.79 -8.67 9.53
N GLN A 84 -7.03 -9.70 9.94
CA GLN A 84 -6.39 -9.74 11.26
C GLN A 84 -5.39 -8.61 11.42
N GLN A 85 -4.61 -8.30 10.38
CA GLN A 85 -3.71 -7.15 10.39
C GLN A 85 -4.47 -5.83 10.50
N ALA A 86 -5.55 -5.66 9.74
CA ALA A 86 -6.41 -4.47 9.78
C ALA A 86 -7.02 -4.27 11.18
N TYR A 87 -7.51 -5.34 11.80
CA TYR A 87 -8.03 -5.30 13.16
C TYR A 87 -6.97 -4.81 14.15
N ARG A 88 -5.76 -5.39 14.12
CA ARG A 88 -4.66 -4.96 15.02
C ARG A 88 -4.27 -3.51 14.85
N VAL A 89 -4.25 -3.02 13.61
CA VAL A 89 -3.97 -1.61 13.31
C VAL A 89 -5.08 -0.71 13.86
N MET A 90 -6.34 -1.06 13.62
CA MET A 90 -7.49 -0.28 14.11
C MET A 90 -7.58 -0.25 15.63
N SER A 91 -7.32 -1.37 16.31
CA SER A 91 -7.25 -1.40 17.78
C SER A 91 -6.23 -0.38 18.31
N ARG A 92 -5.02 -0.38 17.74
CA ARG A 92 -3.98 0.58 18.10
C ARG A 92 -4.39 2.03 17.82
N ILE A 93 -5.01 2.31 16.67
CA ILE A 93 -5.45 3.67 16.32
C ILE A 93 -6.52 4.17 17.30
N ARG A 94 -7.41 3.29 17.77
CA ARG A 94 -8.50 3.65 18.70
C ARG A 94 -8.01 3.81 20.14
N GLU A 95 -6.94 3.13 20.52
CA GLU A 95 -6.28 3.28 21.82
C GLU A 95 -5.58 4.63 21.96
N GLU A 96 -5.10 5.22 20.87
CA GLU A 96 -4.47 6.53 20.90
C GLU A 96 -5.50 7.64 21.17
N PRO A 97 -5.26 8.53 22.15
CA PRO A 97 -6.16 9.66 22.40
C PRO A 97 -5.89 10.83 21.45
N ASP A 98 -4.64 11.05 21.05
CA ASP A 98 -4.23 12.20 20.23
C ASP A 98 -4.36 11.91 18.72
N ASN A 99 -5.06 12.79 18.01
CA ASN A 99 -5.23 12.68 16.56
C ASN A 99 -3.92 12.86 15.80
N LEU A 100 -2.97 13.66 16.32
CA LEU A 100 -1.66 13.80 15.69
C LEU A 100 -0.86 12.49 15.76
N GLN A 101 -0.95 11.77 16.87
CA GLN A 101 -0.33 10.46 17.02
C GLN A 101 -0.99 9.40 16.13
N LYS A 102 -2.33 9.44 15.98
CA LYS A 102 -3.03 8.61 15.00
C LYS A 102 -2.57 8.88 13.56
N TYR A 103 -2.37 10.14 13.21
CA TYR A 103 -1.82 10.53 11.91
C TYR A 103 -0.43 9.92 11.69
N ILE A 104 0.44 9.99 12.70
CA ILE A 104 1.78 9.38 12.66
C ILE A 104 1.71 7.86 12.42
N ILE A 105 0.82 7.15 13.12
CA ILE A 105 0.67 5.70 12.95
C ILE A 105 0.21 5.36 11.53
N LEU A 106 -0.72 6.13 10.97
CA LEU A 106 -1.21 5.97 9.60
C LEU A 106 -0.12 6.30 8.57
N ASP A 107 0.69 7.33 8.83
CA ASP A 107 1.83 7.72 8.00
C ASP A 107 2.89 6.60 7.92
N GLU A 108 3.23 6.01 9.07
CA GLU A 108 4.14 4.85 9.16
C GLU A 108 3.56 3.60 8.49
N LEU A 109 2.25 3.37 8.64
CA LEU A 109 1.57 2.25 7.99
C LEU A 109 1.65 2.35 6.47
N GLN A 110 1.44 3.54 5.92
CA GLN A 110 1.55 3.79 4.48
C GLN A 110 2.97 3.53 3.95
N CYS A 111 4.00 3.86 4.72
CA CYS A 111 5.39 3.58 4.35
C CYS A 111 5.75 2.11 4.43
N ARG A 112 5.15 1.36 5.36
CA ARG A 112 5.46 -0.06 5.54
C ARG A 112 4.66 -0.96 4.61
N THR A 113 3.37 -0.70 4.45
CA THR A 113 2.43 -1.60 3.77
C THR A 113 1.28 -0.81 3.16
N GLU A 114 1.49 -0.32 1.93
CA GLU A 114 0.55 0.52 1.20
C GLU A 114 -0.84 -0.14 1.04
N LYS A 115 -0.87 -1.45 0.72
CA LYS A 115 -2.13 -2.20 0.56
C LYS A 115 -2.96 -2.28 1.85
N LEU A 116 -2.30 -2.41 3.00
CA LEU A 116 -2.98 -2.48 4.28
C LEU A 116 -3.49 -1.10 4.70
N PHE A 117 -2.71 -0.04 4.43
CA PHE A 117 -3.13 1.33 4.63
C PHE A 117 -4.44 1.64 3.91
N TYR A 118 -4.51 1.41 2.59
CA TYR A 118 -5.73 1.67 1.83
C TYR A 118 -6.89 0.78 2.25
N ARG A 119 -6.64 -0.48 2.61
CA ARG A 119 -7.70 -1.36 3.14
C ARG A 119 -8.35 -0.78 4.39
N VAL A 120 -7.53 -0.41 5.38
CA VAL A 120 -7.99 0.16 6.67
C VAL A 120 -8.74 1.48 6.45
N LEU A 121 -8.22 2.34 5.57
CA LEU A 121 -8.83 3.62 5.21
C LEU A 121 -10.18 3.44 4.53
N CYS A 122 -10.29 2.56 3.54
CA CYS A 122 -11.53 2.32 2.81
C CYS A 122 -12.63 1.71 3.70
N GLU A 123 -12.27 0.82 4.64
CA GLU A 123 -13.23 0.21 5.56
C GLU A 123 -13.73 1.19 6.64
N ASN A 124 -12.89 2.14 7.07
CA ASN A 124 -13.18 3.06 8.17
C ASN A 124 -13.10 4.54 7.75
N VAL A 125 -13.55 4.85 6.53
CA VAL A 125 -13.36 6.17 5.92
C VAL A 125 -13.92 7.30 6.78
N LYS A 126 -15.09 7.11 7.39
CA LYS A 126 -15.74 8.14 8.23
C LYS A 126 -14.92 8.48 9.48
N GLU A 127 -14.22 7.51 10.05
CA GLU A 127 -13.40 7.66 11.26
C GLU A 127 -12.01 8.22 10.92
N LEU A 128 -11.40 7.77 9.82
CA LEU A 128 -9.99 8.05 9.50
C LEU A 128 -9.79 9.25 8.56
N MET A 129 -10.79 9.62 7.75
CA MET A 129 -10.70 10.77 6.85
C MET A 129 -10.33 12.09 7.56
N PRO A 130 -10.91 12.45 8.74
CA PRO A 130 -10.51 13.66 9.44
C PRO A 130 -9.10 13.61 10.06
N ILE A 131 -8.51 12.42 10.15
CA ILE A 131 -7.14 12.21 10.65
C ILE A 131 -6.15 12.36 9.49
N VAL A 132 -6.40 11.72 8.34
CA VAL A 132 -5.48 11.73 7.18
C VAL A 132 -5.50 13.06 6.42
N TYR A 133 -6.64 13.77 6.45
CA TYR A 133 -6.82 15.05 5.77
C TYR A 133 -7.23 16.13 6.77
N THR A 134 -8.28 16.89 6.48
CA THR A 134 -8.71 18.01 7.32
C THR A 134 -9.50 17.54 8.56
N PRO A 135 -9.21 18.06 9.77
CA PRO A 135 -8.30 19.16 10.10
C PRO A 135 -6.88 18.74 10.53
N THR A 136 -6.64 17.45 10.80
CA THR A 136 -5.40 16.98 11.47
C THR A 136 -4.15 17.16 10.61
N VAL A 137 -4.26 17.05 9.28
CA VAL A 137 -3.13 17.27 8.37
C VAL A 137 -2.56 18.69 8.49
N GLY A 138 -3.40 19.69 8.78
CA GLY A 138 -2.95 21.07 8.98
C GLY A 138 -2.05 21.20 10.21
N LEU A 139 -2.42 20.53 11.31
CA LEU A 139 -1.60 20.46 12.52
C LEU A 139 -0.30 19.67 12.26
N ALA A 140 -0.38 18.59 11.48
CA ALA A 140 0.79 17.82 11.07
C ALA A 140 1.75 18.66 10.20
N CYS A 141 1.22 19.51 9.30
CA CYS A 141 2.01 20.44 8.50
C CYS A 141 2.72 21.49 9.38
N GLN A 142 2.03 22.05 10.38
CA GLN A 142 2.64 23.00 11.33
C GLN A 142 3.80 22.36 12.12
N LYS A 143 3.67 21.08 12.48
CA LYS A 143 4.68 20.32 13.21
C LYS A 143 5.54 19.43 12.31
N PHE A 144 5.54 19.66 10.99
CA PHE A 144 6.11 18.73 10.02
C PHE A 144 7.60 18.49 10.22
N GLY A 145 8.35 19.55 10.59
CA GLY A 145 9.78 19.43 10.88
C GLY A 145 10.11 18.42 11.99
N PHE A 146 9.22 18.28 12.98
CA PHE A 146 9.38 17.28 14.05
C PHE A 146 8.90 15.88 13.65
N ILE A 147 7.90 15.80 12.75
CA ILE A 147 7.23 14.54 12.37
C ILE A 147 7.93 13.84 11.20
N TYR A 148 8.83 14.54 10.49
CA TYR A 148 9.47 14.04 9.29
C TYR A 148 10.18 12.69 9.51
N ARG A 149 9.77 11.66 8.76
CA ARG A 149 10.33 10.30 8.83
C ARG A 149 10.76 9.76 7.48
N HIS A 150 9.88 9.81 6.49
CA HIS A 150 10.09 9.16 5.19
C HIS A 150 9.84 10.13 4.03
N PRO A 151 10.71 10.12 2.99
CA PRO A 151 10.51 10.95 1.81
C PRO A 151 9.35 10.39 0.98
N LYS A 152 8.22 11.11 0.93
CA LYS A 152 7.00 10.72 0.18
C LYS A 152 6.69 11.61 -1.01
N GLY A 153 7.50 12.64 -1.24
CA GLY A 153 7.28 13.62 -2.28
C GLY A 153 8.57 14.30 -2.69
N LEU A 154 8.44 15.20 -3.65
CA LEU A 154 9.53 16.03 -4.15
C LEU A 154 9.40 17.45 -3.61
N TYR A 155 10.53 18.06 -3.30
CA TYR A 155 10.60 19.47 -2.92
C TYR A 155 11.33 20.22 -4.02
N ILE A 156 10.68 21.25 -4.58
CA ILE A 156 11.27 22.14 -5.58
C ILE A 156 11.28 23.53 -4.96
N THR A 157 12.45 24.14 -4.92
CA THR A 157 12.65 25.45 -4.27
C THR A 157 12.90 26.54 -5.31
N ILE A 158 12.90 27.80 -4.86
CA ILE A 158 13.27 28.94 -5.71
C ILE A 158 14.73 28.86 -6.23
N ASN A 159 15.59 28.07 -5.57
CA ASN A 159 16.99 27.87 -5.99
C ASN A 159 17.11 26.92 -7.21
N ASP A 160 16.02 26.22 -7.52
CA ASP A 160 15.92 25.23 -8.60
C ASP A 160 15.28 25.83 -9.87
N ASN A 161 15.34 27.16 -10.03
CA ASN A 161 14.67 27.92 -11.09
C ASN A 161 15.32 27.76 -12.49
N SER A 162 15.40 26.52 -12.98
CA SER A 162 15.67 26.21 -14.38
C SER A 162 14.99 24.90 -14.77
N ILE A 163 14.53 24.81 -16.01
CA ILE A 163 13.84 23.60 -16.53
C ILE A 163 14.71 22.35 -16.34
N SER A 164 16.02 22.46 -16.59
CA SER A 164 16.95 21.35 -16.43
C SER A 164 17.09 20.88 -14.98
N LYS A 165 17.13 21.81 -14.01
CA LYS A 165 17.21 21.46 -12.58
C LYS A 165 15.92 20.79 -12.11
N ILE A 166 14.78 21.34 -12.50
CA ILE A 166 13.48 20.74 -12.18
C ILE A 166 13.39 19.33 -12.78
N TYR A 167 13.80 19.15 -14.03
CA TYR A 167 13.81 17.85 -14.69
C TYR A 167 14.71 16.84 -13.96
N GLN A 168 15.88 17.26 -13.47
CA GLN A 168 16.76 16.42 -12.66
C GLN A 168 16.09 15.99 -11.35
N ILE A 169 15.41 16.91 -10.66
CA ILE A 169 14.66 16.59 -9.44
C ILE A 169 13.54 15.58 -9.73
N LEU A 170 12.79 15.78 -10.82
CA LEU A 170 11.73 14.85 -11.24
C LEU A 170 12.29 13.47 -11.60
N SER A 171 13.47 13.41 -12.22
CA SER A 171 14.14 12.16 -12.59
C SER A 171 14.59 11.32 -11.39
N ASN A 172 14.72 11.92 -10.20
CA ASN A 172 15.04 11.19 -8.98
C ASN A 172 13.83 10.41 -8.42
N TRP A 173 12.62 10.66 -8.91
CA TRP A 173 11.43 9.94 -8.45
C TRP A 173 11.45 8.50 -8.99
N PRO A 174 11.23 7.48 -8.15
CA PRO A 174 11.39 6.08 -8.57
C PRO A 174 10.29 5.58 -9.51
N VAL A 175 9.19 6.33 -9.67
CA VAL A 175 8.07 5.95 -10.54
C VAL A 175 8.13 6.76 -11.83
N SER A 176 8.33 6.10 -12.96
CA SER A 176 8.40 6.75 -14.26
C SER A 176 7.04 7.18 -14.82
N ASN A 177 5.98 6.45 -14.52
CA ASN A 177 4.62 6.73 -14.99
C ASN A 177 3.80 7.44 -13.91
N VAL A 178 3.97 8.76 -13.80
CA VAL A 178 3.13 9.63 -12.97
C VAL A 178 1.99 10.18 -13.83
N GLN A 179 0.75 10.01 -13.39
CA GLN A 179 -0.48 10.41 -14.11
C GLN A 179 -1.18 11.58 -13.44
#